data_AF-A0A182EZ17-F1
#
_entry.id   AF-A0A182EZ17-F1
#
_cell.length_a   1.000
_cell.length_b   1.000
_cell.length_c   1.000
_cell.angle_alpha   90.00
_cell.angle_beta   90.00
_cell.angle_gamma   90.00
#
_symmetry.space_group_name_H-M   'P 1'
#
loop_
_entity.id
_entity.type
_entity.pdbx_description
1 polymer ?
#
loop_
_entity_poly.entity_id
_entity_poly.type
_entity_poly.pdbx_seq_one_letter_code
_entity_poly.pdbx_strand_id
1 'polypeptide(L)'
;MTKDDYEIAEWILIRQAQSAKITEEQIITWNSYQDETNKLWRAKGRLGNSELNSECKYPIYLPNRNTITELPIKQQHEEIYHAETAYTLCEIRHKFWIPKGRSAVKRVISSCIGCKRWTAKPFKLPEMPNLPET
;
A
#
# COMPACT_ATOMS: atom_id res chain seq x y z
N MET A 1 -9.26 5.38 25.16
CA MET A 1 -8.32 4.66 24.29
C MET A 1 -6.96 5.30 24.44
N THR A 2 -5.99 4.54 24.91
CA THR A 2 -4.58 4.95 25.02
C THR A 2 -3.86 4.66 23.71
N LYS A 3 -2.63 5.17 23.55
CA LYS A 3 -1.77 4.86 22.40
C LYS A 3 -1.57 3.35 22.24
N ASP A 4 -1.41 2.66 23.37
CA ASP A 4 -1.19 1.21 23.40
C ASP A 4 -2.39 0.44 22.83
N ASP A 5 -3.62 0.91 23.08
CA ASP A 5 -4.83 0.30 22.50
C ASP A 5 -4.82 0.34 20.96
N TYR A 6 -4.32 1.43 20.38
CA TYR A 6 -4.19 1.57 18.93
C TYR A 6 -3.12 0.65 18.34
N GLU A 7 -1.96 0.54 19.00
CA GLU A 7 -0.89 -0.35 18.56
C GLU A 7 -1.34 -1.82 18.57
N ILE A 8 -2.06 -2.22 19.63
CA ILE A 8 -2.66 -3.55 19.73
C ILE A 8 -3.68 -3.77 18.62
N ALA A 9 -4.56 -2.81 18.35
CA ALA A 9 -5.56 -2.90 17.29
C ALA A 9 -4.92 -3.04 15.91
N GLU A 10 -3.86 -2.28 15.61
CA GLU A 10 -3.11 -2.39 14.36
C GLU A 10 -2.55 -3.80 14.17
N TRP A 11 -1.92 -4.37 15.21
CA TRP A 11 -1.38 -5.73 15.14
C TRP A 11 -2.46 -6.79 14.95
N ILE A 12 -3.62 -6.64 15.58
CA ILE A 12 -4.75 -7.56 15.39
C ILE A 12 -5.21 -7.54 13.94
N LEU A 13 -5.36 -6.36 13.34
CA LEU A 13 -5.75 -6.23 11.93
C LEU A 13 -4.72 -6.87 10.99
N ILE A 14 -3.43 -6.63 11.21
CA ILE A 14 -2.38 -7.23 10.39
C ILE A 14 -2.41 -8.76 10.52
N ARG A 15 -2.56 -9.30 11.74
CA ARG A 15 -2.72 -10.75 11.96
C ARG A 15 -3.94 -11.31 11.22
N GLN A 16 -5.06 -10.60 11.25
CA GLN A 16 -6.26 -10.98 10.51
C GLN A 16 -6.00 -10.97 9.00
N ALA A 17 -5.27 -9.99 8.48
CA ALA A 17 -4.90 -9.95 7.07
C ALA A 17 -4.05 -11.18 6.67
N GLN A 18 -3.17 -11.63 7.56
CA GLN A 18 -2.31 -12.79 7.38
C GLN A 18 -2.97 -14.14 7.73
N SER A 19 -4.24 -14.15 8.12
CA SER A 19 -4.96 -15.40 8.47
C SER A 19 -5.07 -16.38 7.31
N ALA A 20 -5.12 -15.87 6.07
CA ALA A 20 -4.93 -16.66 4.87
C ALA A 20 -3.46 -17.11 4.81
N LYS A 21 -3.21 -18.39 5.06
CA LYS A 21 -1.87 -18.96 5.14
C LYS A 21 -1.08 -18.71 3.84
N ILE A 22 0.16 -18.26 3.99
CA ILE A 22 1.17 -18.25 2.92
C ILE A 22 1.50 -19.71 2.57
N THR A 23 1.62 -20.04 1.29
CA THR A 23 2.03 -21.39 0.87
C THR A 23 3.52 -21.61 1.11
N GLU A 24 3.96 -22.85 1.30
CA GLU A 24 5.37 -23.19 1.52
C GLU A 24 6.27 -22.68 0.38
N GLU A 25 5.79 -22.78 -0.86
CA GLU A 25 6.45 -22.25 -2.06
C GLU A 25 6.68 -20.73 -1.97
N GLN A 26 5.68 -19.99 -1.48
CA GLN A 26 5.77 -18.55 -1.30
C GLN A 26 6.74 -18.17 -0.19
N ILE A 27 6.77 -18.93 0.91
CA ILE A 27 7.74 -18.73 2.01
C ILE A 27 9.17 -18.80 1.46
N ILE A 28 9.47 -19.83 0.67
CA ILE A 28 10.79 -20.03 0.06
C ILE A 28 11.09 -18.91 -0.94
N THR A 29 10.17 -18.65 -1.87
CA THR A 29 10.36 -17.67 -2.95
C THR A 29 10.58 -16.26 -2.41
N TRP A 30 9.89 -15.89 -1.34
CA TRP A 30 9.94 -14.56 -0.75
C TRP A 30 10.93 -14.45 0.40
N ASN A 31 11.64 -15.54 0.73
CA ASN A 31 12.52 -15.62 1.89
C ASN A 31 11.83 -15.08 3.15
N SER A 32 10.57 -15.51 3.35
CA SER A 32 9.72 -15.04 4.43
C SER A 32 9.96 -15.84 5.69
N TYR A 33 9.80 -15.20 6.84
CA TYR A 33 9.88 -15.84 8.14
C TYR A 33 8.81 -15.27 9.07
N GLN A 34 8.42 -16.06 10.07
CA GLN A 34 7.49 -15.59 11.09
C GLN A 34 8.29 -15.03 12.27
N ASP A 35 7.98 -13.80 12.65
CA ASP A 35 8.58 -13.15 13.82
C ASP A 35 8.01 -13.78 15.10
N GLU A 36 8.89 -14.20 16.00
CA GLU A 36 8.52 -14.93 17.22
C GLU A 36 7.72 -14.09 18.21
N THR A 37 7.96 -12.77 18.22
CA THR A 37 7.41 -11.83 19.20
C THR A 37 5.96 -11.48 18.89
N ASN A 38 5.68 -11.11 17.64
CA ASN A 38 4.37 -10.63 17.21
C ASN A 38 3.59 -11.65 16.35
N LYS A 39 4.21 -12.80 16.01
CA LYS A 39 3.64 -13.86 15.16
C LYS A 39 3.25 -13.40 13.75
N LEU A 40 3.85 -12.31 13.27
CA LEU A 40 3.62 -11.79 11.93
C LEU A 40 4.62 -12.36 10.93
N TRP A 41 4.17 -12.59 9.71
CA TRP A 41 5.04 -12.89 8.58
C TRP A 41 5.77 -11.62 8.13
N ARG A 42 7.09 -11.74 7.95
CA ARG A 42 7.99 -10.69 7.44
C ARG A 42 8.83 -11.23 6.30
N ALA A 43 9.25 -10.35 5.40
CA ALA A 43 10.14 -10.70 4.30
C ALA A 43 11.59 -10.33 4.63
N LYS A 44 12.55 -11.23 4.38
CA LYS A 44 13.97 -10.97 4.58
C LYS A 44 14.64 -10.60 3.26
N GLY A 45 14.95 -9.31 3.11
CA GLY A 45 15.62 -8.75 1.93
C GLY A 45 17.15 -8.66 2.05
N ARG A 46 17.75 -7.89 1.13
CA ARG A 46 19.20 -7.61 1.07
C ARG A 46 19.65 -6.46 1.99
N LEU A 47 18.71 -5.83 2.70
CA LEU A 47 18.95 -4.63 3.51
C LEU A 47 19.43 -4.93 4.95
N GLY A 48 19.75 -6.19 5.27
CA GLY A 48 20.12 -6.59 6.64
C GLY A 48 21.28 -5.79 7.25
N ASN A 49 22.27 -5.41 6.44
CA ASN A 49 23.45 -4.64 6.87
C ASN A 49 23.30 -3.12 6.70
N SER A 50 22.14 -2.64 6.24
CA SER A 50 21.89 -1.19 6.10
C SER A 50 21.72 -0.53 7.47
N GLU A 51 21.85 0.80 7.55
CA GLU A 51 21.58 1.58 8.76
C GLU A 51 20.09 1.90 8.95
N LEU A 52 19.21 1.34 8.11
CA LEU A 52 17.77 1.59 8.15
C LEU A 52 17.12 1.04 9.44
N ASN A 53 15.90 1.50 9.73
CA ASN A 53 15.12 0.94 10.83
C ASN A 53 14.80 -0.54 10.59
N SER A 54 14.69 -1.33 11.67
CA SER A 54 14.39 -2.77 11.60
C SER A 54 13.14 -3.10 10.81
N GLU A 55 12.10 -2.25 10.90
CA GLU A 55 10.86 -2.41 10.12
C GLU A 55 11.08 -2.29 8.61
N CYS A 56 12.01 -1.41 8.19
CA CYS A 56 12.34 -1.23 6.78
C CYS A 56 13.27 -2.34 6.27
N LYS A 57 14.14 -2.88 7.13
CA LYS A 57 14.99 -4.03 6.76
C LYS A 57 14.16 -5.31 6.61
N TYR A 58 13.17 -5.48 7.48
CA TYR A 58 12.34 -6.68 7.59
C TYR A 58 10.84 -6.32 7.55
N PRO A 59 10.35 -5.86 6.38
CA PRO A 59 8.98 -5.38 6.24
C PRO A 59 7.95 -6.48 6.46
N ILE A 60 6.80 -6.08 7.01
CA ILE A 60 5.68 -6.95 7.35
C ILE A 60 4.94 -7.36 6.07
N TYR A 61 4.72 -8.65 5.88
CA TYR A 61 3.94 -9.16 4.76
C TYR A 61 2.48 -8.71 4.83
N LEU A 62 1.94 -8.20 3.73
CA LEU A 62 0.52 -7.96 3.56
C LEU A 62 0.01 -8.54 2.24
N PRO A 63 -1.13 -9.26 2.24
CA PRO A 63 -1.70 -9.82 1.01
C PRO A 63 -2.19 -8.72 0.07
N ASN A 64 -1.98 -8.89 -1.25
CA ASN A 64 -2.32 -7.85 -2.24
C ASN A 64 -3.82 -7.50 -2.25
N ARG A 65 -4.69 -8.52 -2.23
CA ARG A 65 -6.15 -8.36 -2.37
C ARG A 65 -6.82 -8.55 -1.02
N ASN A 66 -6.62 -7.60 -0.12
CA ASN A 66 -7.27 -7.58 1.18
C ASN A 66 -7.60 -6.14 1.55
N THR A 67 -8.79 -5.91 2.10
CA THR A 67 -9.24 -4.58 2.55
C THR A 67 -8.30 -3.98 3.58
N ILE A 68 -7.77 -4.79 4.48
CA ILE A 68 -6.81 -4.35 5.51
C ILE A 68 -5.53 -3.81 4.88
N THR A 69 -5.08 -4.37 3.76
CA THR A 69 -3.90 -3.88 3.04
C THR A 69 -4.17 -2.55 2.33
N GLU A 70 -5.41 -2.28 1.94
CA GLU A 70 -5.78 -1.04 1.26
C GLU A 70 -5.80 0.16 2.21
N LEU A 71 -6.11 -0.07 3.50
CA LEU A 71 -6.13 0.97 4.54
C LEU A 71 -4.78 1.70 4.72
N PRO A 72 -3.65 1.03 5.00
CA PRO A 72 -2.37 1.71 5.16
C PRO A 72 -1.90 2.37 3.87
N ILE A 73 -2.19 1.77 2.70
CA ILE A 73 -1.90 2.42 1.40
C ILE A 73 -2.64 3.74 1.28
N LYS A 74 -3.94 3.73 1.59
CA LYS A 74 -4.79 4.92 1.50
C LYS A 74 -4.34 5.99 2.50
N GLN A 75 -4.08 5.60 3.74
CA GLN A 75 -3.57 6.50 4.78
C GLN A 75 -2.25 7.14 4.32
N GLN A 76 -1.27 6.34 3.90
CA GLN A 76 0.02 6.87 3.45
C GLN A 76 -0.14 7.81 2.26
N HIS A 77 -1.00 7.46 1.29
CA HIS A 77 -1.28 8.29 0.12
C HIS A 77 -1.90 9.65 0.50
N GLU A 78 -2.76 9.68 1.51
CA GLU A 78 -3.37 10.92 2.04
C GLU A 78 -2.36 11.74 2.85
N GLU A 79 -1.54 11.11 3.67
CA GLU A 79 -0.48 11.76 4.47
C GLU A 79 0.59 12.44 3.61
N ILE A 80 0.92 11.85 2.46
CA ILE A 80 1.89 12.41 1.50
C ILE A 80 1.24 13.32 0.44
N TYR A 81 0.05 13.86 0.73
CA TYR A 81 -0.65 14.82 -0.12
C TYR A 81 -0.98 14.32 -1.53
N HIS A 82 -1.54 13.11 -1.63
CA HIS A 82 -1.98 12.51 -2.88
C HIS A 82 -0.86 12.28 -3.91
N ALA A 83 0.36 12.01 -3.45
CA ALA A 83 1.48 11.76 -4.33
C ALA A 83 1.25 10.55 -5.27
N GLU A 84 2.09 10.51 -6.30
CA GLU A 84 2.07 9.48 -7.33
C GLU A 84 2.26 8.06 -6.79
N THR A 85 1.88 7.08 -7.62
CA THR A 85 1.96 5.65 -7.27
C THR A 85 3.38 5.22 -6.86
N ALA A 86 4.41 5.75 -7.51
CA ALA A 86 5.79 5.37 -7.23
C ALA A 86 6.25 5.85 -5.84
N TYR A 87 5.88 7.08 -5.46
CA TYR A 87 6.25 7.66 -4.18
C TYR A 87 5.49 6.98 -3.03
N THR A 88 4.17 6.80 -3.19
CA THR A 88 3.34 6.06 -2.23
C THR A 88 3.88 4.64 -2.02
N LEU A 89 4.30 3.96 -3.09
CA LEU A 89 4.90 2.62 -2.99
C LEU A 89 6.24 2.62 -2.25
N CYS A 90 7.04 3.67 -2.39
CA CYS A 90 8.31 3.81 -1.67
C CYS A 90 8.04 3.89 -0.16
N GLU A 91 7.16 4.79 0.25
CA GLU A 91 6.82 4.97 1.67
C GLU A 91 6.21 3.71 2.29
N ILE A 92 5.30 3.03 1.57
CA ILE A 92 4.72 1.77 2.04
C ILE A 92 5.79 0.70 2.28
N ARG A 93 6.87 0.68 1.49
CA ARG A 93 7.96 -0.29 1.63
C ARG A 93 8.83 -0.08 2.87
N HIS A 94 8.74 1.07 3.54
CA HIS A 94 9.44 1.30 4.80
C HIS A 94 8.90 0.43 5.94
N LYS A 95 7.64 -0.06 5.84
CA LYS A 95 7.03 -0.91 6.88
C LYS A 95 6.44 -2.21 6.34
N PHE A 96 5.92 -2.19 5.10
CA PHE A 96 5.13 -3.29 4.55
C PHE A 96 5.70 -3.84 3.23
N TRP A 97 5.58 -5.14 3.09
CA TRP A 97 5.91 -5.87 1.88
C TRP A 97 4.66 -6.50 1.28
N ILE A 98 4.25 -5.98 0.13
CA ILE A 98 3.03 -6.40 -0.56
C ILE A 98 3.41 -7.07 -1.90
N PRO A 99 3.07 -8.35 -2.13
CA PRO A 99 3.28 -8.98 -3.43
C PRO A 99 2.56 -8.20 -4.52
N LYS A 100 3.20 -7.96 -5.66
CA LYS A 100 2.67 -7.10 -6.73
C LYS A 100 2.24 -5.72 -6.18
N GLY A 101 3.00 -5.17 -5.23
CA GLY A 101 2.66 -3.96 -4.49
C GLY A 101 2.33 -2.74 -5.36
N ARG A 102 3.03 -2.53 -6.47
CA ARG A 102 2.70 -1.44 -7.42
C ARG A 102 1.26 -1.54 -7.93
N SER A 103 0.77 -2.75 -8.21
CA SER A 103 -0.60 -2.97 -8.65
C SER A 103 -1.62 -2.74 -7.53
N ALA A 104 -1.27 -3.07 -6.28
CA ALA A 104 -2.11 -2.77 -5.12
C ALA A 104 -2.22 -1.26 -4.90
N VAL A 105 -1.08 -0.56 -4.87
CA VAL A 105 -1.03 0.90 -4.69
C VAL A 105 -1.79 1.61 -5.81
N LYS A 106 -1.55 1.25 -7.08
CA LYS A 106 -2.27 1.82 -8.21
C LYS A 106 -3.78 1.63 -8.07
N ARG A 107 -4.24 0.45 -7.61
CA ARG A 107 -5.67 0.17 -7.40
C ARG A 107 -6.29 1.12 -6.36
N VAL A 108 -5.63 1.29 -5.21
CA VAL A 108 -6.09 2.18 -4.14
C VAL A 108 -6.09 3.65 -4.58
N ILE A 109 -5.03 4.12 -5.25
CA ILE A 109 -4.98 5.50 -5.75
C ILE A 109 -6.06 5.72 -6.82
N SER A 110 -6.30 4.74 -7.69
CA SER A 110 -7.34 4.86 -8.72
C SER A 110 -8.76 4.94 -8.16
N SER A 111 -9.00 4.49 -6.92
CA SER A 111 -10.29 4.65 -6.24
C SER A 111 -10.35 5.93 -5.39
N CYS A 112 -9.24 6.65 -5.19
CA CYS A 112 -9.20 7.89 -4.42
C CYS A 112 -10.07 8.99 -5.06
N ILE A 113 -11.03 9.50 -4.29
CA ILE A 113 -11.96 10.55 -4.74
C ILE A 113 -11.22 11.87 -5.02
N GLY A 114 -10.23 12.20 -4.17
CA GLY A 114 -9.38 13.38 -4.37
C GLY A 114 -8.69 13.33 -5.73
N CYS A 115 -7.90 12.28 -5.99
CA CYS A 115 -7.21 12.12 -7.27
C CYS A 115 -8.16 12.08 -8.47
N LYS A 116 -9.32 11.41 -8.35
CA LYS A 116 -10.34 11.39 -9.41
C LYS A 116 -10.84 12.79 -9.74
N ARG A 117 -11.11 13.62 -8.74
CA ARG A 117 -11.57 15.00 -8.93
C ARG A 117 -10.49 15.85 -9.60
N TRP A 118 -9.23 15.72 -9.16
CA TRP A 118 -8.09 16.45 -9.74
C TRP A 118 -7.77 16.06 -11.18
N THR A 119 -7.99 14.80 -11.55
CA THR A 119 -7.71 14.27 -12.90
C THR A 119 -8.93 14.27 -13.83
N ALA A 120 -10.10 14.71 -13.33
CA ALA A 120 -11.32 14.78 -14.11
C ALA A 120 -11.15 15.75 -15.29
N LYS A 121 -11.47 15.27 -16.49
CA LYS A 121 -11.46 16.11 -17.69
C LYS A 121 -12.66 17.07 -17.65
N PRO A 122 -12.51 18.30 -18.18
CA PRO A 122 -13.65 19.19 -18.36
C PRO A 122 -14.68 18.54 -19.30
N PHE A 123 -15.92 19.01 -19.20
CA PHE A 123 -16.97 18.60 -20.13
C PHE A 123 -16.51 18.84 -21.57
N LYS A 124 -16.75 17.86 -22.45
CA LYS A 124 -16.40 18.00 -23.87
C LYS A 124 -17.27 19.11 -24.45
N LEU A 125 -16.64 20.23 -24.83
CA LEU A 125 -17.34 21.31 -25.51
C LEU A 125 -17.98 20.76 -26.81
N PRO A 126 -19.18 21.24 -27.17
CA PRO A 126 -19.76 20.92 -28.48
C PRO A 126 -18.82 21.39 -29.60
N GLU A 127 -18.98 20.82 -30.79
CA GLU A 127 -18.24 21.30 -31.96
C GLU A 127 -18.58 22.78 -32.21
N MET A 128 -17.55 23.58 -32.48
CA MET A 128 -17.76 24.99 -32.79
C MET A 128 -18.57 25.09 -34.09
N PRO A 129 -19.61 25.93 -34.14
CA PRO A 129 -20.36 26.14 -35.37
C PRO A 129 -19.48 26.79 -36.46
N ASN A 130 -19.89 26.63 -37.72
CA ASN A 130 -19.26 27.34 -38.83
C ASN A 130 -19.37 28.85 -38.62
N LEU A 131 -18.36 29.59 -39.08
CA LEU A 131 -18.39 31.05 -39.13
C LEU A 131 -19.50 31.53 -40.09
N PRO A 132 -20.07 32.72 -39.85
CA PRO A 132 -21.09 33.29 -40.74
C PRO A 132 -20.55 33.51 -42.17
N GLU A 133 -21.44 33.38 -43.15
CA GLU A 133 -21.13 33.69 -44.55
C GLU A 133 -20.94 35.20 -44.75
N THR A 134 -20.03 35.58 -45.66
CA THR A 134 -19.68 36.98 -45.95
C THR A 134 -20.68 37.61 -46.90
#